data_AF-A0A423TJN3-F1
#
_entry.id   AF-A0A423TJN3-F1
#
_cell.length_a   1.000
_cell.length_b   1.000
_cell.length_c   1.000
_cell.angle_alpha   90.00
_cell.angle_beta   90.00
_cell.angle_gamma   90.00
#
_symmetry.space_group_name_H-M   'P 1'
#
loop_
_entity.id
_entity.type
_entity.pdbx_description
1 polymer ?
#
loop_
_entity_poly.entity_id
_entity_poly.type
_entity_poly.pdbx_seq_one_letter_code
_entity_poly.pdbx_strand_id
1 'polypeptide(L)'
;MTPVGKGHRSLNLAIRKEFSLYANVRPCRSMEGYETLYKDVDVVTIRENTEGEYSGIEHEIVDGVVQSIKLITEPASRRVAEYAFQYARNNGRSKVTAVHKANIMRMSDGLFLRCCREAAERIQTSDLCAGLVGGLGLTPSGNIGEGGAVFESVHGTAPDIAGQDKANPTALLLSAVMMLRFMELHNHAAVIEKALF
;
A
#
# COMPACT_ATOMS: atom_id res chain seq x y z
N MET A 1 3.55 -17.75 -23.94
CA MET A 1 3.60 -19.12 -23.37
C MET A 1 5.05 -19.35 -22.94
N THR A 2 5.31 -19.56 -21.64
CA THR A 2 6.69 -19.81 -21.15
C THR A 2 6.98 -21.31 -21.30
N PRO A 3 8.12 -21.74 -21.86
CA PRO A 3 8.44 -23.16 -21.99
C PRO A 3 8.55 -23.82 -20.61
N VAL A 4 7.93 -24.99 -20.45
CA VAL A 4 8.08 -25.79 -19.23
C VAL A 4 9.38 -26.60 -19.34
N GLY A 5 10.29 -26.44 -18.38
CA GLY A 5 11.41 -27.36 -18.16
C GLY A 5 12.73 -27.08 -18.89
N LYS A 6 12.77 -26.30 -19.98
CA LYS A 6 14.03 -25.88 -20.64
C LYS A 6 13.90 -24.51 -21.34
N GLY A 7 14.81 -23.58 -21.05
CA GLY A 7 15.06 -22.39 -21.86
C GLY A 7 14.34 -21.10 -21.44
N HIS A 8 15.17 -20.12 -21.03
CA HIS A 8 14.90 -18.70 -20.73
C HIS A 8 13.89 -18.36 -19.60
N ARG A 9 14.30 -17.41 -18.73
CA ARG A 9 13.41 -16.81 -17.71
C ARG A 9 12.12 -16.30 -18.36
N SER A 10 10.98 -16.50 -17.69
CA SER A 10 9.68 -16.04 -18.17
C SER A 10 9.72 -14.57 -18.60
N LEU A 11 9.38 -14.28 -19.87
CA LEU A 11 9.35 -12.91 -20.41
C LEU A 11 8.45 -11.99 -19.56
N ASN A 12 7.34 -12.53 -19.06
CA ASN A 12 6.43 -11.81 -18.16
C ASN A 12 7.11 -11.43 -16.84
N LEU A 13 7.96 -12.30 -16.30
CA LEU A 13 8.72 -12.01 -15.08
C LEU A 13 9.82 -10.98 -15.35
N ALA A 14 10.48 -11.07 -16.50
CA ALA A 14 11.48 -10.08 -16.92
C ALA A 14 10.87 -8.68 -17.02
N ILE A 15 9.73 -8.54 -17.71
CA ILE A 15 9.00 -7.26 -17.82
C ILE A 15 8.62 -6.72 -16.44
N ARG A 16 8.13 -7.57 -15.53
CA ARG A 16 7.73 -7.13 -14.18
C ARG A 16 8.91 -6.61 -13.35
N LYS A 17 10.08 -7.25 -13.47
CA LYS A 17 11.29 -6.80 -12.79
C LYS A 17 11.83 -5.52 -13.41
N GLU A 18 11.90 -5.46 -14.74
CA GLU A 18 12.41 -4.31 -15.48
C GLU A 18 11.63 -3.03 -15.18
N PHE A 19 10.29 -3.12 -15.21
CA PHE A 19 9.42 -1.98 -14.95
C PHE A 19 9.00 -1.86 -13.47
N SER A 20 9.61 -2.64 -12.56
CA SER A 20 9.29 -2.64 -11.13
C SER A 20 7.80 -2.77 -10.82
N LEU A 21 7.07 -3.61 -11.56
CA LEU A 21 5.63 -3.86 -11.42
C LEU A 21 5.35 -4.75 -10.20
N TYR A 22 5.53 -4.20 -9.01
CA TYR A 22 5.60 -4.95 -7.74
C TYR A 22 4.26 -5.48 -7.22
N ALA A 23 3.14 -4.84 -7.55
CA ALA A 23 1.81 -5.26 -7.14
C ALA A 23 1.01 -5.78 -8.34
N ASN A 24 0.59 -7.05 -8.29
CA ASN A 24 -0.35 -7.61 -9.24
C ASN A 24 -1.76 -7.61 -8.61
N VAL A 25 -2.63 -6.75 -9.12
CA VAL A 25 -4.01 -6.58 -8.64
C VAL A 25 -4.95 -7.40 -9.51
N ARG A 26 -5.76 -8.27 -8.91
CA ARG A 26 -6.77 -9.07 -9.63
C ARG A 26 -8.12 -8.98 -8.91
N PRO A 27 -9.02 -8.09 -9.35
CA PRO A 27 -10.39 -8.09 -8.88
C PRO A 27 -11.15 -9.27 -9.50
N CYS A 28 -11.87 -10.01 -8.66
CA CYS A 28 -12.75 -11.11 -9.04
C CYS A 28 -14.14 -10.79 -8.53
N ARG A 29 -15.09 -10.57 -9.44
CA ARG A 29 -16.49 -10.27 -9.13
C ARG A 29 -17.43 -11.22 -9.83
N SER A 30 -18.50 -11.62 -9.15
CA SER A 30 -19.63 -12.28 -9.82
C SER A 30 -20.24 -11.35 -10.86
N MET A 31 -20.54 -11.88 -12.04
CA MET A 31 -21.14 -11.12 -13.14
C MET A 31 -22.63 -11.44 -13.24
N GLU A 32 -23.45 -10.39 -13.30
CA GLU A 32 -24.88 -10.54 -13.52
C GLU A 32 -25.14 -11.23 -14.87
N GLY A 33 -26.04 -12.20 -14.90
CA GLY A 33 -26.35 -12.99 -16.09
C GLY A 33 -25.38 -14.13 -16.41
N TYR A 34 -24.31 -14.33 -15.61
CA TYR A 34 -23.38 -15.45 -15.80
C TYR A 34 -23.42 -16.43 -14.62
N GLU A 35 -23.96 -17.63 -14.85
CA GLU A 35 -24.09 -18.65 -13.82
C GLU A 35 -22.75 -19.28 -13.45
N THR A 36 -22.39 -19.16 -12.18
CA THR A 36 -21.23 -19.82 -11.56
C THR A 36 -21.65 -20.56 -10.30
N LEU A 37 -20.79 -21.48 -9.84
CA LEU A 37 -21.00 -22.25 -8.61
C LEU A 37 -21.20 -21.36 -7.37
N TYR A 38 -20.49 -20.24 -7.31
CA TYR A 38 -20.59 -19.25 -6.23
C TYR A 38 -21.25 -17.98 -6.73
N LYS A 39 -22.11 -17.38 -5.89
CA LYS A 39 -22.77 -16.10 -6.13
C LYS A 39 -22.19 -15.04 -5.19
N ASP A 40 -22.37 -13.77 -5.55
CA ASP A 40 -21.97 -12.61 -4.73
C ASP A 40 -20.48 -12.57 -4.34
N VAL A 41 -19.61 -13.04 -5.23
CA VAL A 41 -18.16 -12.94 -5.04
C VAL A 41 -17.73 -11.50 -5.32
N ASP A 42 -17.02 -10.88 -4.37
CA ASP A 42 -16.31 -9.62 -4.60
C ASP A 42 -15.00 -9.62 -3.78
N VAL A 43 -13.93 -10.12 -4.40
CA VAL A 43 -12.62 -10.28 -3.79
C VAL A 43 -11.57 -9.66 -4.69
N VAL A 44 -10.60 -8.96 -4.11
CA VAL A 44 -9.43 -8.47 -4.85
C VAL A 44 -8.19 -9.13 -4.28
N THR A 45 -7.43 -9.83 -5.12
CA THR A 45 -6.13 -10.36 -4.71
C THR A 45 -5.06 -9.36 -5.09
N ILE A 46 -4.26 -8.93 -4.11
CA ILE A 46 -3.07 -8.11 -4.30
C ILE A 46 -1.88 -9.01 -4.03
N ARG A 47 -1.10 -9.25 -5.07
CA ARG A 47 -0.01 -10.23 -5.04
C ARG A 47 1.33 -9.54 -5.24
N GLU A 48 2.30 -9.85 -4.38
CA GLU A 48 3.71 -9.49 -4.59
C GLU A 48 4.22 -10.15 -5.88
N ASN A 49 4.87 -9.37 -6.73
CA ASN A 49 5.06 -9.73 -8.13
C ASN A 49 6.52 -9.68 -8.60
N THR A 50 7.49 -9.49 -7.71
CA THR A 50 8.92 -9.37 -8.05
C THR A 50 9.82 -10.40 -7.35
N GLU A 51 9.40 -10.96 -6.22
CA GLU A 51 10.16 -11.92 -5.42
C GLU A 51 9.33 -13.17 -5.06
N GLY A 52 9.61 -13.79 -3.93
CA GLY A 52 9.04 -15.08 -3.51
C GLY A 52 9.71 -16.25 -4.22
N GLU A 53 8.92 -17.28 -4.52
CA GLU A 53 9.32 -18.48 -5.25
C GLU A 53 9.67 -18.17 -6.72
N TYR A 54 9.31 -16.98 -7.20
CA TYR A 54 9.61 -16.50 -8.55
C TYR A 54 10.98 -15.80 -8.64
N SER A 55 11.83 -15.93 -7.62
CA SER A 55 13.22 -15.46 -7.66
C SER A 55 13.97 -16.05 -8.87
N GLY A 56 13.62 -17.28 -9.26
CA GLY A 56 14.28 -18.05 -10.33
C GLY A 56 15.72 -18.37 -9.98
N ILE A 57 15.98 -18.64 -8.69
CA ILE A 57 17.28 -19.06 -8.16
C ILE A 57 17.16 -20.54 -7.83
N GLU A 58 17.72 -21.36 -8.72
CA GLU A 58 17.64 -22.81 -8.65
C GLU A 58 19.02 -23.42 -8.86
N HIS A 59 19.32 -24.49 -8.14
CA HIS A 59 20.57 -25.22 -8.23
C HIS A 59 20.30 -26.72 -8.15
N GLU A 60 21.03 -27.52 -8.91
CA GLU A 60 21.14 -28.96 -8.67
C GLU A 60 22.34 -29.18 -7.73
N ILE A 61 22.08 -29.61 -6.50
CA ILE A 61 23.12 -29.76 -5.46
C ILE A 61 23.99 -30.99 -5.79
N VAL A 62 23.32 -32.09 -6.14
CA VAL A 62 23.88 -33.36 -6.63
C VAL A 62 22.87 -33.95 -7.62
N ASP A 63 23.27 -34.96 -8.39
CA ASP A 63 22.41 -35.64 -9.37
C ASP A 63 21.06 -36.03 -8.75
N GLY A 64 19.98 -35.46 -9.30
CA GLY A 64 18.60 -35.70 -8.86
C GLY A 64 18.15 -34.92 -7.62
N VAL A 65 18.97 -34.02 -7.07
CA VAL A 65 18.61 -33.17 -5.91
C VAL A 65 18.61 -31.70 -6.30
N VAL A 66 17.42 -31.14 -6.47
CA VAL A 66 17.22 -29.74 -6.89
C VAL A 66 16.77 -28.88 -5.72
N GLN A 67 17.38 -27.71 -5.59
CA GLN A 67 17.02 -26.67 -4.64
C GLN A 67 16.46 -25.46 -5.38
N SER A 68 15.35 -24.92 -4.88
CA SER A 68 14.82 -23.61 -5.25
C SER A 68 14.85 -22.68 -4.05
N ILE A 69 15.32 -21.44 -4.23
CA ILE A 69 15.47 -20.48 -3.15
C ILE A 69 14.35 -19.43 -3.22
N LYS A 70 13.41 -19.53 -2.29
CA LYS A 70 12.45 -18.46 -2.02
C LYS A 70 13.15 -17.27 -1.37
N LEU A 71 13.00 -16.08 -1.96
CA LEU A 71 13.47 -14.83 -1.36
C LEU A 71 12.29 -13.97 -0.94
N ILE A 72 12.33 -13.46 0.28
CA ILE A 72 11.40 -12.46 0.80
C ILE A 72 12.24 -11.35 1.41
N THR A 73 11.99 -10.11 1.00
CA THR A 73 12.71 -8.94 1.51
C THR A 73 11.75 -8.01 2.24
N GLU A 74 12.27 -7.30 3.23
CA GLU A 74 11.49 -6.34 3.99
C GLU A 74 10.96 -5.19 3.10
N PRO A 75 11.75 -4.56 2.21
CA PRO A 75 11.26 -3.47 1.37
C PRO A 75 10.10 -3.91 0.46
N ALA A 76 10.20 -5.10 -0.13
CA ALA A 76 9.16 -5.63 -1.00
C ALA A 76 7.89 -6.02 -0.24
N SER A 77 8.04 -6.61 0.96
CA SER A 77 6.93 -6.95 1.84
C SER A 77 6.21 -5.69 2.35
N ARG A 78 6.96 -4.65 2.72
CA ARG A 78 6.41 -3.38 3.21
C ARG A 78 5.62 -2.67 2.11
N ARG A 79 6.20 -2.46 0.93
CA ARG A 79 5.53 -1.74 -0.16
C ARG A 79 4.25 -2.43 -0.63
N VAL A 80 4.20 -3.77 -0.68
CA VAL A 80 3.00 -4.48 -1.13
C VAL A 80 1.91 -4.46 -0.05
N ALA A 81 2.29 -4.51 1.23
CA ALA A 81 1.35 -4.36 2.34
C ALA A 81 0.75 -2.94 2.36
N GLU A 82 1.59 -1.90 2.28
CA GLU A 82 1.15 -0.50 2.22
C GLU A 82 0.23 -0.26 1.01
N TYR A 83 0.61 -0.77 -0.17
CA TYR A 83 -0.25 -0.71 -1.36
C TYR A 83 -1.60 -1.41 -1.13
N ALA A 84 -1.62 -2.57 -0.46
CA ALA A 84 -2.85 -3.30 -0.23
C ALA A 84 -3.84 -2.54 0.67
N PHE A 85 -3.35 -1.90 1.73
CA PHE A 85 -4.19 -1.07 2.57
C PHE A 85 -4.59 0.24 1.88
N GLN A 86 -3.71 0.87 1.11
CA GLN A 86 -4.07 2.06 0.34
C GLN A 86 -5.14 1.75 -0.71
N TYR A 87 -5.00 0.64 -1.41
CA TYR A 87 -6.02 0.13 -2.33
C TYR A 87 -7.35 -0.09 -1.61
N ALA A 88 -7.31 -0.72 -0.43
CA ALA A 88 -8.50 -0.95 0.38
C ALA A 88 -9.22 0.37 0.73
N ARG A 89 -8.49 1.37 1.22
CA ARG A 89 -9.04 2.70 1.53
C ARG A 89 -9.63 3.39 0.30
N ASN A 90 -8.88 3.46 -0.79
CA ASN A 90 -9.32 4.14 -2.03
C ASN A 90 -10.54 3.48 -2.69
N ASN A 91 -10.78 2.20 -2.41
CA ASN A 91 -11.88 1.43 -3.01
C ASN A 91 -12.97 1.04 -1.98
N GLY A 92 -13.00 1.68 -0.81
CA GLY A 92 -14.04 1.45 0.20
C GLY A 92 -14.09 0.02 0.74
N ARG A 93 -12.95 -0.68 0.82
CA ARG A 93 -12.86 -2.04 1.36
C ARG A 93 -12.65 -2.00 2.87
N SER A 94 -13.44 -2.80 3.60
CA SER A 94 -13.43 -2.82 5.06
C SER A 94 -12.36 -3.76 5.68
N LYS A 95 -11.75 -4.64 4.87
CA LYS A 95 -10.85 -5.67 5.38
C LYS A 95 -9.71 -5.99 4.42
N VAL A 96 -8.51 -6.08 4.97
CA VAL A 96 -7.32 -6.66 4.32
C VAL A 96 -6.98 -7.95 5.05
N THR A 97 -6.63 -9.01 4.32
CA THR A 97 -6.23 -10.30 4.90
C THR A 97 -4.89 -10.73 4.31
N ALA A 98 -3.87 -10.83 5.16
CA ALA A 98 -2.56 -11.35 4.76
C ALA A 98 -2.60 -12.87 4.70
N VAL A 99 -2.29 -13.45 3.54
CA VAL A 99 -2.22 -14.89 3.32
C VAL A 99 -0.76 -15.33 3.38
N HIS A 100 -0.44 -16.32 4.22
CA HIS A 100 0.93 -16.76 4.45
C HIS A 100 1.01 -18.22 4.94
N LYS A 101 2.22 -18.76 4.99
CA LYS A 101 2.57 -20.05 5.59
C LYS A 101 3.70 -19.94 6.62
N ALA A 102 3.73 -18.83 7.37
CA ALA A 102 4.69 -18.55 8.45
C ALA A 102 4.76 -19.63 9.55
N ASN A 103 3.77 -20.53 9.66
CA ASN A 103 3.85 -21.68 10.55
C ASN A 103 4.93 -22.69 10.13
N ILE A 104 5.23 -22.79 8.82
CA ILE A 104 6.29 -23.63 8.27
C ILE A 104 7.50 -22.75 7.90
N MET A 105 7.26 -21.70 7.11
CA MET A 105 8.27 -20.76 6.64
C MET A 105 8.47 -19.62 7.64
N ARG A 106 8.97 -19.99 8.83
CA ARG A 106 9.04 -19.08 10.00
C ARG A 106 9.80 -17.79 9.75
N MET A 107 10.88 -17.82 8.97
CA MET A 107 11.72 -16.65 8.72
C MET A 107 11.20 -15.78 7.55
N SER A 108 10.95 -16.39 6.39
CA SER A 108 10.54 -15.67 5.19
C SER A 108 9.10 -15.15 5.30
N ASP A 109 8.12 -16.03 5.45
CA ASP A 109 6.72 -15.64 5.60
C ASP A 109 6.47 -14.93 6.94
N GLY A 110 7.29 -15.21 7.96
CA GLY A 110 7.27 -14.45 9.21
C GLY A 110 7.70 -12.99 9.03
N LEU A 111 8.73 -12.73 8.20
CA LEU A 111 9.11 -11.36 7.82
C LEU A 111 7.96 -10.66 7.08
N PHE A 112 7.38 -11.31 6.08
CA PHE A 112 6.23 -10.77 5.34
C PHE A 112 5.08 -10.41 6.28
N LEU A 113 4.69 -11.34 7.16
CA LEU A 113 3.58 -11.14 8.10
C LEU A 113 3.84 -10.00 9.08
N ARG A 114 5.08 -9.86 9.56
CA ARG A 114 5.49 -8.72 10.39
C ARG A 114 5.34 -7.39 9.65
N CYS A 115 5.80 -7.29 8.41
CA CYS A 115 5.61 -6.08 7.60
C CYS A 115 4.12 -5.75 7.40
N CYS A 116 3.27 -6.75 7.17
CA CYS A 116 1.82 -6.55 7.07
C CYS A 116 1.20 -6.01 8.37
N ARG A 117 1.65 -6.50 9.53
CA ARG A 117 1.18 -6.02 10.84
C ARG A 117 1.60 -4.58 11.10
N GLU A 118 2.86 -4.25 10.85
CA GLU A 118 3.36 -2.88 10.98
C GLU A 118 2.62 -1.91 10.06
N ALA A 119 2.31 -2.31 8.82
CA ALA A 119 1.51 -1.50 7.91
C ALA A 119 0.08 -1.29 8.44
N ALA A 120 -0.52 -2.32 9.05
CA ALA A 120 -1.84 -2.22 9.67
C ALA A 120 -1.84 -1.23 10.85
N GLU A 121 -0.83 -1.31 11.72
CA GLU A 121 -0.67 -0.42 12.89
C GLU A 121 -0.45 1.03 12.48
N ARG A 122 0.38 1.29 11.47
CA ARG A 122 0.62 2.66 10.95
C ARG A 122 -0.67 3.31 10.46
N ILE A 123 -1.47 2.56 9.71
CA ILE A 123 -2.71 3.08 9.14
C ILE A 123 -3.76 3.28 10.21
N GLN A 124 -3.89 2.33 11.14
CA GLN A 124 -4.78 2.47 12.28
C GLN A 124 -4.39 3.66 13.16
N THR A 125 -3.10 3.90 13.40
CA THR A 125 -2.63 5.03 14.21
C THR A 125 -2.88 6.36 13.51
N SER A 126 -2.61 6.46 12.21
CA SER A 126 -2.91 7.66 11.42
C SER A 126 -4.40 8.00 11.46
N ASP A 127 -5.26 7.00 11.23
CA ASP A 127 -6.71 7.21 11.14
C ASP A 127 -7.36 7.39 12.52
N LEU A 128 -6.86 6.72 13.56
CA LEU A 128 -7.31 6.89 14.95
C LEU A 128 -6.91 8.28 15.48
N CYS A 129 -5.66 8.71 15.29
CA CYS A 129 -5.23 10.05 15.69
C CYS A 129 -6.08 11.13 15.00
N ALA A 130 -6.43 10.93 13.72
CA ALA A 130 -7.35 11.81 13.03
C ALA A 130 -8.76 11.77 13.62
N GLY A 131 -9.31 10.58 13.89
CA GLY A 131 -10.63 10.43 14.52
C GLY A 131 -10.72 11.07 15.91
N LEU A 132 -9.67 10.96 16.73
CA LEU A 132 -9.63 11.51 18.09
C LEU A 132 -9.66 13.03 18.14
N VAL A 133 -9.11 13.70 17.12
CA VAL A 133 -9.09 15.18 17.03
C VAL A 133 -10.27 15.76 16.23
N GLY A 134 -11.26 14.94 15.87
CA GLY A 134 -12.48 15.37 15.17
C GLY A 134 -12.54 15.02 13.68
N GLY A 135 -11.68 14.12 13.20
CA GLY A 135 -11.71 13.52 11.86
C GLY A 135 -10.57 13.96 10.94
N LEU A 136 -10.46 13.30 9.79
CA LEU A 136 -9.43 13.53 8.76
C LEU A 136 -9.44 14.97 8.19
N GLY A 137 -10.57 15.69 8.32
CA GLY A 137 -10.71 17.10 7.92
C GLY A 137 -9.97 18.10 8.82
N LEU A 138 -9.40 17.65 9.94
CA LEU A 138 -8.69 18.48 10.92
C LEU A 138 -7.21 18.11 11.08
N THR A 139 -6.74 17.07 10.40
CA THR A 139 -5.34 16.61 10.51
C THR A 139 -4.47 17.12 9.37
N PRO A 140 -3.42 17.91 9.65
CA PRO A 140 -2.44 18.30 8.65
C PRO A 140 -1.45 17.17 8.35
N SER A 141 -0.76 17.27 7.23
CA SER A 141 0.31 16.35 6.81
C SER A 141 1.41 17.07 6.02
N GLY A 142 2.64 16.55 6.16
CA GLY A 142 3.81 16.99 5.43
C GLY A 142 4.75 15.82 5.17
N ASN A 143 5.11 15.62 3.91
CA ASN A 143 6.11 14.67 3.45
C ASN A 143 7.44 15.41 3.27
N ILE A 144 8.44 15.10 4.08
CA ILE A 144 9.76 15.77 4.07
C ILE A 144 10.81 14.79 3.53
N GLY A 145 11.65 15.24 2.60
CA GLY A 145 12.78 14.50 2.06
C GLY A 145 14.04 15.36 1.90
N GLU A 146 15.17 14.74 1.55
CA GLU A 146 16.48 15.42 1.44
C GLU A 146 16.50 16.54 0.38
N GLY A 147 15.64 16.46 -0.65
CA GLY A 147 15.54 17.45 -1.74
C GLY A 147 14.39 18.45 -1.61
N GLY A 148 13.58 18.40 -0.55
CA GLY A 148 12.42 19.28 -0.37
C GLY A 148 11.28 18.66 0.44
N ALA A 149 10.16 19.39 0.53
CA ALA A 149 8.98 18.95 1.27
C ALA A 149 7.68 19.24 0.51
N VAL A 150 6.68 18.39 0.68
CA VAL A 150 5.33 18.53 0.12
C VAL A 150 4.33 18.48 1.27
N PHE A 151 3.45 19.47 1.37
CA PHE A 151 2.44 19.57 2.43
C PHE A 151 1.05 19.42 1.81
N GLU A 152 0.25 18.52 2.36
CA GLU A 152 -1.06 18.13 1.81
C GLU A 152 -2.05 17.76 2.93
N SER A 153 -3.34 17.72 2.63
CA SER A 153 -4.35 17.20 3.57
C SER A 153 -4.36 15.67 3.59
N VAL A 154 -4.56 15.05 4.75
CA VAL A 154 -4.64 13.56 4.87
C VAL A 154 -5.90 12.98 4.21
N HIS A 155 -6.98 13.77 4.12
CA HIS A 155 -8.25 13.29 3.57
C HIS A 155 -8.24 13.14 2.04
N GLY A 156 -9.14 12.29 1.53
CA GLY A 156 -9.32 12.06 0.09
C GLY A 156 -10.10 13.16 -0.63
N THR A 157 -10.52 12.86 -1.86
CA THR A 157 -11.16 13.82 -2.79
C THR A 157 -12.61 14.20 -2.45
N ALA A 158 -13.28 13.44 -1.57
CA ALA A 158 -14.67 13.68 -1.12
C ALA A 158 -15.65 14.06 -2.26
N PRO A 159 -15.83 13.19 -3.29
CA PRO A 159 -16.61 13.51 -4.49
C PRO A 159 -18.11 13.74 -4.22
N ASP A 160 -18.62 13.16 -3.14
CA ASP A 160 -20.00 13.27 -2.68
C ASP A 160 -20.39 14.67 -2.19
N ILE A 161 -19.42 15.51 -1.83
CA ILE A 161 -19.63 16.91 -1.40
C ILE A 161 -18.97 17.95 -2.32
N ALA A 162 -18.31 17.49 -3.39
CA ALA A 162 -17.65 18.37 -4.36
C ALA A 162 -18.66 19.33 -5.01
N GLY A 163 -18.31 20.62 -5.06
CA GLY A 163 -19.17 21.69 -5.63
C GLY A 163 -20.35 22.11 -4.75
N GLN A 164 -20.50 21.54 -3.54
CA GLN A 164 -21.62 21.86 -2.63
C GLN A 164 -21.27 22.87 -1.54
N ASP A 165 -20.04 23.39 -1.52
CA ASP A 165 -19.53 24.31 -0.49
C ASP A 165 -19.65 23.77 0.96
N LYS A 166 -19.39 22.46 1.11
CA LYS A 166 -19.44 21.74 2.41
C LYS A 166 -18.10 21.22 2.90
N ALA A 167 -17.04 21.36 2.10
CA ALA A 167 -15.73 20.83 2.45
C ALA A 167 -15.14 21.61 3.63
N ASN A 168 -14.56 20.91 4.60
CA ASN A 168 -13.81 21.53 5.69
C ASN A 168 -12.36 21.77 5.23
N PRO A 169 -11.90 23.03 5.06
CA PRO A 169 -10.56 23.33 4.56
C PRO A 169 -9.47 23.26 5.64
N THR A 170 -9.84 23.02 6.92
CA THR A 170 -8.92 23.14 8.06
C THR A 170 -7.69 22.25 7.94
N ALA A 171 -7.82 20.99 7.50
CA ALA A 171 -6.67 20.10 7.30
C ALA A 171 -5.65 20.70 6.31
N LEU A 172 -6.10 21.23 5.18
CA LEU A 172 -5.21 21.82 4.18
C LEU A 172 -4.58 23.13 4.68
N LEU A 173 -5.35 23.96 5.40
CA LEU A 173 -4.84 25.20 6.00
C LEU A 173 -3.78 24.91 7.06
N LEU A 174 -3.99 23.91 7.91
CA LEU A 174 -3.00 23.47 8.90
C LEU A 174 -1.75 22.87 8.21
N SER A 175 -1.90 22.16 7.09
CA SER A 175 -0.74 21.71 6.28
C SER A 175 0.02 22.89 5.68
N ALA A 176 -0.66 23.95 5.25
CA ALA A 176 -0.02 25.18 4.81
C ALA A 176 0.70 25.92 5.97
N VAL A 177 0.17 25.87 7.20
CA VAL A 177 0.89 26.35 8.40
C VAL A 177 2.18 25.55 8.63
N MET A 178 2.15 24.22 8.47
CA MET A 178 3.36 23.39 8.54
C MET A 178 4.38 23.78 7.46
N MET A 179 3.92 24.04 6.23
CA MET A 179 4.77 24.52 5.13
C MET A 179 5.43 25.86 5.46
N LEU A 180 4.67 26.84 5.95
CA LEU A 180 5.21 28.16 6.30
C LEU A 180 6.28 28.05 7.39
N ARG A 181 6.09 27.16 8.38
CA ARG A 181 7.11 26.88 9.39
C ARG A 181 8.36 26.23 8.80
N PHE A 182 8.20 25.32 7.84
CA PHE A 182 9.31 24.70 7.12
C PHE A 182 10.11 25.71 6.28
N MET A 183 9.46 26.75 5.77
CA MET A 183 10.09 27.86 5.03
C MET A 183 10.64 28.97 5.95
N GLU A 184 10.67 28.75 7.27
CA GLU A 184 11.10 29.74 8.28
C GLU A 184 10.21 31.00 8.36
N LEU A 185 9.01 30.97 7.79
CA LEU A 185 8.02 32.06 7.81
C LEU A 185 7.11 31.99 9.05
N HIS A 186 7.73 31.90 10.23
CA HIS A 186 7.04 31.60 11.49
C HIS A 186 5.95 32.61 11.86
N ASN A 187 6.16 33.91 11.59
CA ASN A 187 5.17 34.94 11.90
C ASN A 187 3.87 34.76 11.10
N HIS A 188 3.98 34.41 9.81
CA HIS A 188 2.82 34.17 8.95
C HIS A 188 2.07 32.90 9.39
N ALA A 189 2.83 31.84 9.70
CA ALA A 189 2.28 30.60 10.22
C ALA A 189 1.45 30.84 11.49
N ALA A 190 1.99 31.61 12.45
CA ALA A 190 1.32 31.88 13.71
C ALA A 190 0.04 32.70 13.56
N VAL A 191 0.02 33.67 12.64
CA VAL A 191 -1.19 34.47 12.36
C VAL A 191 -2.30 33.58 11.80
N ILE A 192 -1.97 32.72 10.83
CA ILE A 192 -2.96 31.83 10.19
C ILE A 192 -3.48 30.79 11.19
N GLU A 193 -2.58 30.15 11.95
CA GLU A 193 -2.95 29.16 12.96
C GLU A 193 -3.85 29.78 14.04
N LYS A 194 -3.53 30.98 14.53
CA LYS A 194 -4.35 31.68 15.52
C LYS A 194 -5.74 32.07 14.98
N ALA A 195 -5.88 32.26 13.67
CA ALA A 195 -7.18 32.58 13.07
C ALA A 195 -8.07 31.33 12.87
N LEU A 196 -7.49 30.13 12.92
CA LEU A 196 -8.21 28.85 12.76
C LEU A 196 -8.85 28.35 14.07
N PHE A 197 -8.39 28.84 15.21
CA PHE A 197 -8.86 28.51 16.56
C PHE A 197 -9.56 29.72 17.20
#